data_AF-A0A9W7ZJT0-F1
#
_entry.id   AF-A0A9W7ZJT0-F1
#
_cell.length_a   1.000
_cell.length_b   1.000
_cell.length_c   1.000
_cell.angle_alpha   90.00
_cell.angle_beta   90.00
_cell.angle_gamma   90.00
#
_symmetry.space_group_name_H-M   'P 1'
#
loop_
_entity.id
_entity.type
_entity.pdbx_description
1 polymer ?
#
loop_
_entity_poly.entity_id
_entity_poly.type
_entity_poly.pdbx_seq_one_letter_code
_entity_poly.pdbx_strand_id
1 'polypeptide(L)'
;MSDAHIVELETLRRQLQQLHELFAVVIDETRPTSDNPHVMPWPELLSKFNVLAGKYAILSHTVGQKHARLLKELSVVPQTRPGDIHEQNILSVLLRTKLAPEIEKEEEEVWAQVQSSAQQSQTHESLASTAMSTFNALRKRHANRVQELLQEAVPPPSAAKGDSAETKPVALEEVLSFASTGASI
;
A
#
# COMPACT_ATOMS: atom_id res chain seq x y z
N MET A 1 -26.88 -16.68 -27.11
CA MET A 1 -26.26 -16.69 -25.77
C MET A 1 -25.97 -18.13 -25.44
N SER A 2 -24.76 -18.48 -25.04
CA SER A 2 -24.42 -19.84 -24.62
C SER A 2 -25.21 -20.18 -23.35
N ASP A 3 -25.82 -21.37 -23.30
CA ASP A 3 -26.60 -21.83 -22.13
C ASP A 3 -25.78 -21.76 -20.83
N ALA A 4 -24.45 -21.88 -20.92
CA ALA A 4 -23.53 -21.68 -19.81
C ALA A 4 -23.65 -20.29 -19.16
N HIS A 5 -23.82 -19.21 -19.94
CA HIS A 5 -23.95 -17.86 -19.39
C HIS A 5 -25.27 -17.68 -18.63
N ILE A 6 -26.34 -18.32 -19.09
CA ILE A 6 -27.64 -18.30 -18.42
C ILE A 6 -27.55 -19.00 -17.08
N VAL A 7 -26.93 -20.18 -17.03
CA VAL A 7 -26.71 -20.92 -15.78
C VAL A 7 -25.89 -20.11 -14.79
N GLU A 8 -24.83 -19.43 -15.24
CA GLU A 8 -24.02 -18.58 -14.36
C GLU A 8 -24.82 -17.40 -13.80
N LEU A 9 -25.59 -16.70 -14.63
CA LEU A 9 -26.46 -15.60 -14.18
C LEU A 9 -27.54 -16.09 -13.19
N GLU A 10 -28.09 -17.27 -13.41
CA GLU A 10 -29.04 -17.87 -12.46
C GLU A 10 -28.39 -18.21 -11.12
N THR A 11 -27.15 -18.70 -11.13
CA THR A 11 -26.41 -18.97 -9.88
C THR A 11 -26.16 -17.70 -9.11
N LEU A 12 -25.77 -16.62 -9.79
CA LEU A 12 -25.57 -15.30 -9.20
C LEU A 12 -26.88 -14.71 -8.67
N ARG A 13 -27.99 -14.86 -9.41
CA ARG A 13 -29.33 -14.47 -8.95
C ARG A 13 -29.70 -15.18 -7.66
N ARG A 14 -29.49 -16.50 -7.56
CA ARG A 14 -29.79 -17.27 -6.34
C ARG A 14 -28.96 -16.80 -5.16
N GLN A 15 -27.68 -16.49 -5.37
CA GLN A 15 -26.81 -15.98 -4.31
C GLN A 15 -27.24 -14.59 -3.83
N LEU A 16 -27.60 -13.69 -4.74
CA LEU A 16 -28.14 -12.37 -4.39
C LEU A 16 -29.47 -12.49 -3.65
N GLN A 17 -30.35 -13.39 -4.09
CA GLN A 17 -31.63 -13.65 -3.44
C GLN A 17 -31.44 -14.14 -2.00
N GLN A 18 -30.53 -15.10 -1.78
CA GLN A 18 -30.20 -15.60 -0.44
C GLN A 18 -29.66 -14.48 0.46
N LEU A 19 -28.81 -13.60 -0.09
CA LEU A 19 -28.28 -12.47 0.66
C LEU A 19 -29.39 -11.48 1.03
N HIS A 20 -30.28 -11.18 0.08
CA HIS A 20 -31.44 -10.30 0.32
C HIS A 20 -32.37 -10.86 1.40
N GLU A 21 -32.68 -12.15 1.36
CA GLU A 21 -33.50 -12.83 2.38
C GLU A 21 -32.85 -12.73 3.77
N LEU A 22 -31.53 -12.90 3.86
CA LEU A 22 -30.80 -12.73 5.11
C LEU A 22 -30.85 -11.28 5.61
N PHE A 23 -30.69 -10.30 4.73
CA PHE A 23 -30.86 -8.89 5.09
C PHE A 23 -32.27 -8.60 5.60
N ALA A 24 -33.31 -9.09 4.92
CA ALA A 24 -34.69 -8.89 5.34
C ALA A 24 -34.95 -9.43 6.75
N VAL A 25 -34.47 -10.65 7.03
CA VAL A 25 -34.58 -11.26 8.37
C VAL A 25 -33.85 -10.41 9.43
N VAL A 26 -32.62 -9.98 9.15
CA VAL A 26 -31.86 -9.15 10.10
C VAL A 26 -32.54 -7.79 10.32
N ILE A 27 -33.09 -7.17 9.28
CA ILE A 27 -33.81 -5.89 9.39
C ILE A 27 -35.09 -6.06 10.22
N ASP A 28 -35.87 -7.11 9.97
CA ASP A 28 -37.10 -7.38 10.71
C ASP A 28 -36.82 -7.67 12.20
N GLU A 29 -35.75 -8.41 12.50
CA GLU A 29 -35.34 -8.72 13.88
C GLU A 29 -34.73 -7.52 14.63
N THR A 30 -34.12 -6.57 13.91
CA THR A 30 -33.48 -5.38 14.51
C THR A 30 -34.42 -4.19 14.59
N ARG A 31 -35.56 -4.23 13.90
CA ARG A 31 -36.55 -3.17 13.93
C ARG A 31 -37.28 -3.17 15.27
N PRO A 32 -37.21 -2.08 16.06
CA PRO A 32 -38.03 -1.96 17.26
C PRO A 32 -39.50 -1.90 16.85
N THR A 33 -40.25 -2.94 17.18
CA THR A 33 -41.69 -3.05 16.90
C THR A 33 -42.45 -2.71 18.18
N SER A 34 -43.70 -2.22 18.11
CA SER A 34 -44.45 -1.82 19.32
C SER A 34 -44.60 -2.94 20.35
N ASP A 35 -44.52 -4.19 19.88
CA ASP A 35 -44.70 -5.40 20.69
C ASP A 35 -43.39 -5.91 21.31
N ASN A 36 -42.23 -5.39 20.89
CA ASN A 36 -40.93 -5.77 21.45
C ASN A 36 -39.96 -4.56 21.48
N PRO A 37 -39.95 -3.78 22.58
CA PRO A 37 -39.13 -2.58 22.71
C PRO A 37 -37.65 -2.88 22.97
N HIS A 38 -37.31 -4.15 23.25
CA HIS A 38 -35.93 -4.55 23.49
C HIS A 38 -35.16 -4.68 22.18
N VAL A 39 -34.24 -3.75 21.98
CA VAL A 39 -33.18 -3.84 20.97
C VAL A 39 -32.38 -5.12 21.25
N MET A 40 -32.16 -5.92 20.20
CA MET A 40 -31.34 -7.13 20.23
C MET A 40 -30.02 -6.89 20.97
N PRO A 41 -29.58 -7.80 21.85
CA PRO A 41 -28.33 -7.64 22.57
C PRO A 41 -27.16 -7.56 21.58
N TRP A 42 -26.24 -6.64 21.83
CA TRP A 42 -25.11 -6.33 20.92
C TRP A 42 -24.33 -7.56 20.42
N PRO A 43 -24.04 -8.60 21.23
CA PRO A 43 -23.34 -9.78 20.75
C PRO A 43 -24.11 -10.57 19.68
N GLU A 44 -25.43 -10.63 19.78
CA GLU A 44 -26.28 -11.33 18.79
C GLU A 44 -26.35 -10.55 17.49
N LEU A 45 -26.47 -9.21 17.59
CA LEU A 45 -26.42 -8.32 16.44
C LEU A 45 -25.08 -8.44 15.71
N LEU A 46 -23.98 -8.39 16.46
CA LEU A 46 -22.63 -8.52 15.91
C LEU A 46 -22.41 -9.88 15.25
N SER A 47 -22.90 -10.96 15.86
CA SER A 47 -22.82 -12.31 15.28
C SER A 47 -23.57 -12.38 13.94
N LYS A 48 -24.81 -11.89 13.89
CA LYS A 48 -25.61 -11.84 12.65
C LYS A 48 -24.94 -10.96 11.59
N PHE A 49 -24.40 -9.81 11.98
CA PHE A 49 -23.68 -8.92 11.08
C PHE A 49 -22.39 -9.55 10.54
N ASN A 50 -21.63 -10.30 11.36
CA ASN A 50 -20.44 -11.01 10.90
C ASN A 50 -20.78 -12.12 9.89
N VAL A 51 -21.88 -12.85 10.11
CA VAL A 51 -22.36 -13.86 9.14
C VAL A 51 -22.74 -13.18 7.82
N LEU A 52 -23.44 -12.05 7.90
CA LEU A 52 -23.82 -11.25 6.74
C LEU A 52 -22.59 -10.72 5.99
N ALA A 53 -21.65 -10.10 6.70
CA ALA A 53 -20.41 -9.56 6.15
C ALA A 53 -19.56 -10.67 5.51
N GLY A 54 -19.47 -11.84 6.14
CA GLY A 54 -18.78 -13.01 5.58
C GLY A 54 -19.43 -13.49 4.27
N LYS A 55 -20.76 -13.61 4.23
CA LYS A 55 -21.49 -14.00 3.02
C LYS A 55 -21.35 -12.95 1.91
N TYR A 56 -21.43 -11.66 2.25
CA TYR A 56 -21.21 -10.57 1.31
C TYR A 56 -19.79 -10.59 0.75
N ALA A 57 -18.76 -10.78 1.58
CA ALA A 57 -17.38 -10.86 1.14
C ALA A 57 -17.14 -12.02 0.17
N ILE A 58 -17.72 -13.20 0.46
CA ILE A 58 -17.66 -14.36 -0.44
C ILE A 58 -18.36 -14.05 -1.77
N LEU A 59 -19.53 -13.41 -1.73
CA LEU A 59 -20.26 -13.04 -2.94
C LEU A 59 -19.47 -12.02 -3.76
N SER A 60 -18.97 -10.96 -3.13
CA SER A 60 -18.14 -9.93 -3.77
C SER A 60 -16.91 -10.54 -4.44
N HIS A 61 -16.21 -11.44 -3.75
CA HIS A 61 -15.08 -12.17 -4.32
C HIS A 61 -15.49 -13.05 -5.51
N THR A 62 -16.61 -13.77 -5.39
CA THR A 62 -17.11 -14.65 -6.46
C THR A 62 -17.52 -13.84 -7.70
N VAL A 63 -18.19 -12.70 -7.51
CA VAL A 63 -18.54 -11.77 -8.58
C VAL A 63 -17.28 -11.19 -9.22
N GLY A 64 -16.32 -10.74 -8.42
CA GLY A 64 -15.09 -10.11 -8.87
C GLY A 64 -14.09 -11.04 -9.58
N GLN A 65 -14.07 -12.33 -9.25
CA GLN A 65 -13.15 -13.29 -9.89
C GLN A 65 -13.83 -14.18 -10.92
N LYS A 66 -14.90 -14.87 -10.53
CA LYS A 66 -15.53 -15.91 -11.36
C LYS A 66 -16.42 -15.29 -12.44
N HIS A 67 -17.21 -14.29 -12.07
CA HIS A 67 -18.20 -13.71 -12.98
C HIS A 67 -17.75 -12.38 -13.62
N ALA A 68 -16.63 -11.79 -13.21
CA ALA A 68 -16.23 -10.46 -13.69
C ALA A 68 -15.96 -10.41 -15.20
N ARG A 69 -15.42 -11.49 -15.78
CA ARG A 69 -15.22 -11.56 -17.23
C ARG A 69 -16.56 -11.60 -17.97
N LEU A 70 -17.45 -12.49 -17.53
CA LEU A 70 -18.79 -12.64 -18.09
C LEU A 70 -19.61 -11.35 -17.97
N LEU A 71 -19.60 -10.71 -16.80
CA LEU A 71 -20.36 -9.48 -16.54
C LEU A 71 -19.81 -8.27 -17.31
N LYS A 72 -18.52 -8.27 -17.68
CA LYS A 72 -17.94 -7.24 -18.56
C LYS A 72 -18.30 -7.44 -20.03
N GLU A 73 -18.46 -8.70 -20.46
CA GLU A 73 -18.80 -9.06 -21.85
C GLU A 73 -20.32 -8.94 -22.12
N LEU A 74 -21.16 -8.99 -21.07
CA LEU A 74 -22.61 -8.87 -21.18
C LEU A 74 -23.10 -7.43 -21.04
N SER A 75 -23.89 -6.97 -22.02
CA SER A 75 -24.68 -5.74 -21.90
C SER A 75 -26.15 -6.07 -21.64
N VAL A 76 -26.74 -5.40 -20.67
CA VAL A 76 -28.17 -5.55 -20.34
C VAL A 76 -28.94 -4.49 -21.10
N VAL A 77 -29.86 -4.93 -21.96
CA VAL A 77 -30.77 -4.07 -22.71
C VAL A 77 -32.21 -4.57 -22.50
N PRO A 78 -33.19 -3.68 -22.27
CA PRO A 78 -34.59 -4.07 -22.20
C PRO A 78 -35.02 -4.82 -23.48
N GLN A 79 -35.71 -5.95 -23.32
CA GLN A 79 -36.20 -6.73 -24.47
C GLN A 79 -37.29 -5.99 -25.26
N THR A 80 -38.10 -5.18 -24.57
CA THR A 80 -39.15 -4.37 -25.16
C THR A 80 -38.87 -2.89 -24.93
N ARG A 81 -39.22 -2.07 -25.92
CA ARG A 81 -39.17 -0.62 -25.76
C ARG A 81 -40.28 -0.22 -24.77
N PRO A 82 -39.98 0.59 -23.74
CA PRO A 82 -41.02 1.06 -22.83
C PRO A 82 -42.10 1.82 -23.61
N GLY A 83 -43.36 1.46 -23.35
CA GLY A 83 -44.51 2.05 -24.03
C GLY A 83 -44.96 3.37 -23.40
N ASP A 84 -44.64 3.56 -22.12
CA ASP A 84 -45.04 4.71 -21.31
C ASP A 84 -43.83 5.38 -20.61
N ILE A 85 -43.99 6.66 -20.30
CA ILE A 85 -43.01 7.49 -19.58
C ILE A 85 -42.77 6.91 -18.18
N HIS A 86 -43.79 6.35 -17.54
CA HIS A 86 -43.64 5.74 -16.22
C HIS A 86 -42.71 4.51 -16.25
N GLU A 87 -42.90 3.62 -17.22
CA GLU A 87 -42.03 2.45 -17.43
C GLU A 87 -40.60 2.87 -17.73
N GLN A 88 -40.44 3.92 -18.55
CA GLN A 88 -39.13 4.48 -18.87
C GLN A 88 -38.42 5.01 -17.61
N ASN A 89 -39.14 5.69 -16.72
CA ASN A 89 -38.60 6.17 -15.45
C ASN A 89 -38.19 5.02 -14.53
N ILE A 90 -39.02 3.98 -14.40
CA ILE A 90 -38.69 2.81 -13.56
C ILE A 90 -37.44 2.10 -14.10
N LEU A 91 -37.40 1.83 -15.40
CA LEU A 91 -36.25 1.19 -16.03
C LEU A 91 -34.97 2.03 -15.89
N SER A 92 -35.09 3.37 -15.94
CA SER A 92 -33.95 4.27 -15.75
C SER A 92 -33.35 4.14 -14.33
N VAL A 93 -34.19 3.88 -13.32
CA VAL A 93 -33.75 3.70 -11.94
C VAL A 93 -33.17 2.29 -11.75
N LEU A 94 -33.82 1.26 -12.28
CA LEU A 94 -33.38 -0.14 -12.13
C LEU A 94 -32.07 -0.45 -12.87
N LEU A 95 -31.85 0.16 -14.04
CA LEU A 95 -30.64 -0.02 -14.84
C LEU A 95 -29.56 1.03 -14.54
N ARG A 96 -29.78 1.88 -13.53
CA ARG A 96 -28.80 2.88 -13.11
C ARG A 96 -27.56 2.17 -12.55
N THR A 97 -26.41 2.43 -13.15
CA THR A 97 -25.10 1.98 -12.68
C THR A 97 -24.33 3.05 -11.91
N LYS A 98 -24.86 4.28 -11.85
CA LYS A 98 -24.27 5.37 -11.08
C LYS A 98 -24.31 5.03 -9.59
N LEU A 99 -23.16 5.16 -8.94
CA LEU A 99 -22.95 4.89 -7.52
C LEU A 99 -23.90 5.70 -6.64
N ALA A 100 -24.05 5.25 -5.39
CA ALA A 100 -24.72 6.01 -4.37
C ALA A 100 -23.88 7.26 -4.03
N PRO A 101 -24.51 8.42 -3.77
CA PRO A 101 -23.78 9.68 -3.56
C PRO A 101 -22.82 9.63 -2.37
N GLU A 102 -23.14 8.86 -1.34
CA GLU A 102 -22.29 8.63 -0.17
C GLU A 102 -20.98 7.91 -0.57
N ILE A 103 -21.09 6.88 -1.40
CA ILE A 103 -19.95 6.12 -1.91
C ILE A 103 -19.10 6.97 -2.86
N GLU A 104 -19.72 7.78 -3.73
CA GLU A 104 -18.99 8.70 -4.62
C GLU A 104 -18.10 9.66 -3.82
N LYS A 105 -18.66 10.22 -2.74
CA LYS A 105 -17.91 11.12 -1.86
C LYS A 105 -16.76 10.41 -1.15
N GLU A 106 -16.99 9.20 -0.64
CA GLU A 106 -15.94 8.40 0.02
C GLU A 106 -14.82 8.02 -0.96
N GLU A 107 -15.15 7.65 -2.20
CA GLU A 107 -14.14 7.36 -3.22
C GLU A 107 -13.29 8.60 -3.55
N GLU A 108 -13.91 9.78 -3.67
CA GLU A 108 -13.19 11.04 -3.88
C GLU A 108 -12.23 11.36 -2.72
N GLU A 109 -12.66 11.15 -1.48
CA GLU A 109 -11.83 11.35 -0.29
C GLU A 109 -10.63 10.39 -0.26
N VAL A 110 -10.85 9.11 -0.59
CA VAL A 110 -9.79 8.10 -0.69
C VAL A 110 -8.80 8.44 -1.80
N TRP A 111 -9.29 8.86 -2.98
CA TRP A 111 -8.43 9.29 -4.09
C TRP A 111 -7.58 10.51 -3.73
N ALA A 112 -8.13 11.49 -3.04
CA ALA A 112 -7.39 12.65 -2.55
C ALA A 112 -6.29 12.24 -1.56
N GLN A 113 -6.57 11.27 -0.68
CA GLN A 113 -5.59 10.74 0.27
C GLN A 113 -4.47 9.96 -0.42
N VAL A 114 -4.80 9.15 -1.43
CA VAL A 114 -3.80 8.41 -2.23
C VAL A 114 -2.91 9.39 -3.00
N GLN A 115 -3.47 10.43 -3.61
CA GLN A 115 -2.70 11.41 -4.38
C GLN A 115 -1.74 12.21 -3.50
N SER A 116 -2.19 12.67 -2.33
CA SER A 116 -1.33 13.37 -1.37
C SER A 116 -0.21 12.46 -0.84
N SER A 117 -0.50 11.19 -0.56
CA SER A 117 0.49 10.21 -0.13
C SER A 117 1.52 9.88 -1.22
N ALA A 118 1.09 9.83 -2.49
CA ALA A 118 1.98 9.62 -3.63
C ALA A 118 2.93 10.81 -3.82
N GLN A 119 2.43 12.04 -3.67
CA GLN A 119 3.26 13.25 -3.72
C GLN A 119 4.28 13.29 -2.59
N GLN A 120 3.89 12.92 -1.35
CA GLN A 120 4.83 12.80 -0.23
C GLN A 120 5.91 11.74 -0.51
N SER A 121 5.54 10.59 -1.08
CA SER A 121 6.52 9.55 -1.41
C SER A 121 7.55 10.04 -2.44
N GLN A 122 7.11 10.78 -3.46
CA GLN A 122 8.00 11.40 -4.44
C GLN A 122 8.93 12.45 -3.82
N THR A 123 8.44 13.27 -2.88
CA THR A 123 9.31 14.23 -2.19
C THR A 123 10.34 13.52 -1.32
N HIS A 124 9.95 12.48 -0.57
CA HIS A 124 10.89 11.66 0.20
C HIS A 124 11.97 11.00 -0.67
N GLU A 125 11.60 10.48 -1.85
CA GLU A 125 12.54 9.89 -2.80
C GLU A 125 13.52 10.93 -3.36
N SER A 126 13.02 12.14 -3.71
CA SER A 126 13.87 13.25 -4.16
C SER A 126 14.85 13.71 -3.06
N LEU A 127 14.41 13.74 -1.80
CA LEU A 127 15.22 14.10 -0.63
C LEU A 127 16.30 13.05 -0.39
N ALA A 128 15.94 11.76 -0.48
CA ALA A 128 16.88 10.65 -0.36
C ALA A 128 17.96 10.68 -1.46
N SER A 129 17.56 10.94 -2.72
CA SER A 129 18.50 11.08 -3.84
C SER A 129 19.47 12.25 -3.64
N THR A 130 18.95 13.37 -3.12
CA THR A 130 19.75 14.57 -2.82
C THR A 130 20.76 14.28 -1.70
N ALA A 131 20.32 13.64 -0.61
CA ALA A 131 21.19 13.22 0.49
C ALA A 131 22.28 12.24 0.03
N MET A 132 21.95 11.30 -0.85
CA MET A 132 22.92 10.37 -1.41
C MET A 132 23.98 11.10 -2.26
N SER A 133 23.54 12.07 -3.07
CA SER A 133 24.45 12.86 -3.92
C SER A 133 25.41 13.73 -3.09
N THR A 134 24.91 14.38 -2.03
CA THR A 134 25.73 15.22 -1.14
C THR A 134 26.70 14.39 -0.33
N PHE A 135 26.28 13.22 0.17
CA PHE A 135 27.16 12.28 0.84
C PHE A 135 28.29 11.79 -0.08
N ASN A 136 27.97 11.41 -1.32
CA ASN A 136 28.98 10.99 -2.29
C ASN A 136 29.95 12.12 -2.65
N ALA A 137 29.46 13.36 -2.78
CA ALA A 137 30.31 14.52 -3.02
C ALA A 137 31.26 14.79 -1.83
N LEU A 138 30.76 14.69 -0.59
CA LEU A 138 31.55 14.86 0.62
C LEU A 138 32.62 13.76 0.75
N ARG A 139 32.25 12.50 0.47
CA ARG A 139 33.18 11.37 0.46
C ARG A 139 34.32 11.56 -0.54
N LYS A 140 34.00 12.02 -1.76
CA LYS A 140 35.03 12.36 -2.78
C LYS A 140 35.94 13.48 -2.31
N ARG A 141 35.40 14.57 -1.73
CA ARG A 141 36.22 15.66 -1.17
C ARG A 141 37.14 15.18 -0.07
N HIS A 142 36.66 14.31 0.83
CA HIS A 142 37.49 13.77 1.90
C HIS A 142 38.61 12.88 1.35
N ALA A 143 38.32 12.02 0.37
CA ALA A 143 39.34 11.19 -0.29
C ALA A 143 40.43 12.06 -0.94
N ASN A 144 40.03 13.11 -1.67
CA ASN A 144 40.97 14.04 -2.30
C ASN A 144 41.82 14.79 -1.26
N ARG A 145 41.21 15.24 -0.15
CA ARG A 145 41.94 15.93 0.94
C ARG A 145 42.95 15.02 1.64
N VAL A 146 42.59 13.75 1.87
CA VAL A 146 43.53 12.76 2.41
C VAL A 146 44.69 12.55 1.44
N GLN A 147 44.42 12.52 0.13
CA GLN A 147 45.45 12.37 -0.89
C GLN A 147 46.36 13.60 -0.99
N GLU A 148 45.83 14.82 -0.86
CA GLU A 148 46.63 16.05 -0.77
C GLU A 148 47.53 16.04 0.47
N LEU A 149 47.00 15.68 1.65
CA LEU A 149 47.80 15.57 2.86
C LEU A 149 48.91 14.50 2.75
N LEU A 150 48.63 13.39 2.04
CA LEU A 150 49.62 12.37 1.76
C LEU A 150 50.70 12.85 0.76
N GLN A 151 50.36 13.72 -0.19
CA GLN A 151 51.32 14.33 -1.12
C GLN A 151 52.14 15.45 -0.46
N GLU A 152 51.54 16.21 0.46
CA GLU A 152 52.20 17.27 1.24
C GLU A 152 53.16 16.68 2.28
N ALA A 153 52.90 15.45 2.75
CA ALA A 153 53.83 14.67 3.58
C ALA A 153 55.01 14.05 2.78
N VAL A 154 55.02 14.15 1.44
CA VAL A 154 56.18 13.77 0.62
C VAL A 154 57.04 15.02 0.41
N PRO A 155 58.26 15.08 0.98
CA PRO A 155 59.14 16.23 0.79
C PRO A 155 59.55 16.37 -0.69
N PRO A 156 59.83 17.59 -1.16
CA PRO A 156 60.22 17.81 -2.55
C PRO A 156 61.52 17.05 -2.88
N PRO A 157 61.68 16.51 -4.11
CA PRO A 157 62.94 15.95 -4.54
C PRO A 157 63.93 17.09 -4.82
N SER A 158 64.64 17.52 -3.78
CA SER A 158 65.87 18.28 -3.96
C SER A 158 66.96 17.75 -3.04
N ALA A 159 68.12 17.55 -3.66
CA ALA A 159 69.44 17.34 -3.07
C ALA A 159 69.83 15.89 -2.69
N ALA A 160 70.13 15.09 -3.72
CA ALA A 160 71.24 14.16 -3.62
C ALA A 160 72.56 14.97 -3.53
N LYS A 161 73.09 15.17 -2.32
CA LYS A 161 74.52 15.13 -1.97
C LYS A 161 74.76 15.68 -0.57
N GLY A 162 75.48 14.90 0.24
CA GLY A 162 76.36 15.44 1.28
C GLY A 162 76.08 14.96 2.70
N ASP A 163 76.71 13.84 3.04
CA ASP A 163 77.44 13.56 4.28
C ASP A 163 76.82 13.82 5.67
N SER A 164 76.79 12.71 6.42
CA SER A 164 77.22 12.55 7.81
C SER A 164 76.43 13.25 8.93
N ALA A 165 75.62 12.47 9.64
CA ALA A 165 75.61 12.44 11.10
C ALA A 165 74.89 11.19 11.62
N GLU A 166 75.56 10.47 12.53
CA GLU A 166 75.05 9.36 13.32
C GLU A 166 73.69 9.66 13.96
N THR A 167 72.74 8.76 13.78
CA THR A 167 71.78 8.41 14.84
C THR A 167 71.39 6.94 14.65
N LYS A 168 71.76 6.09 15.61
CA LYS A 168 71.38 4.68 15.66
C LYS A 168 69.85 4.56 15.64
N PRO A 169 69.25 3.71 14.80
CA PRO A 169 67.83 3.42 14.92
C PRO A 169 67.61 2.60 16.19
N VAL A 170 66.77 3.12 17.09
CA VAL A 170 66.22 2.35 18.21
C VAL A 170 65.49 1.16 17.59
N ALA A 171 65.94 -0.06 17.91
CA ALA A 171 65.37 -1.28 17.38
C ALA A 171 63.91 -1.39 17.81
N LEU A 172 63.00 -1.53 16.84
CA LEU A 172 61.56 -1.64 17.04
C LEU A 172 61.14 -2.81 17.96
N GLU A 173 62.04 -3.75 18.23
CA GLU A 173 61.81 -4.86 19.17
C GLU A 173 61.74 -4.39 20.64
N GLU A 174 62.51 -3.36 21.05
CA GLU A 174 62.44 -2.85 22.42
C GLU A 174 61.11 -2.13 22.71
N VAL A 175 60.57 -1.39 21.73
CA VAL A 175 59.28 -0.69 21.85
C VAL A 175 58.11 -1.69 21.90
N LEU A 176 58.21 -2.79 21.16
CA LEU A 176 57.21 -3.86 21.18
C LEU A 176 57.24 -4.65 22.49
N SER A 177 58.41 -4.82 23.11
CA SER A 177 58.51 -5.45 24.44
C SER A 177 57.89 -4.59 25.55
N PHE A 178 58.00 -3.25 25.45
CA PHE A 178 57.40 -2.32 26.42
C PHE A 178 55.86 -2.34 26.39
N ALA A 179 55.25 -2.38 25.20
CA ALA A 179 53.80 -2.45 25.05
C ALA A 179 53.20 -3.79 25.49
N SER A 180 54.00 -4.87 25.46
CA SER A 180 53.53 -6.23 25.74
C SER A 180 53.48 -6.59 27.22
N THR A 181 54.29 -5.99 28.09
CA THR A 181 54.42 -6.44 29.50
C THR A 181 54.04 -5.43 30.57
N GLY A 182 53.63 -4.21 30.21
CA GLY A 182 52.94 -3.29 31.12
C GLY A 182 53.60 -3.14 32.51
N ALA A 183 54.91 -2.90 32.56
CA ALA A 183 55.64 -2.65 33.81
C ALA A 183 56.14 -1.20 33.84
N SER A 184 55.61 -0.44 34.81
CA SER A 184 56.01 0.95 35.12
C SER A 184 57.47 1.05 35.56
N ILE A 185 58.12 2.14 35.15
CA ILE A 185 59.04 2.89 36.01
C ILE A 185 58.21 4.01 36.65
#